data_AF-A0A820LA52-F1
#
_entry.id   AF-A0A820LA52-F1
#
_cell.length_a   1.000
_cell.length_b   1.000
_cell.length_c   1.000
_cell.angle_alpha   90.00
_cell.angle_beta   90.00
_cell.angle_gamma   90.00
#
_symmetry.space_group_name_H-M   'P 1'
#
loop_
_entity.id
_entity.type
_entity.pdbx_description
1 polymer ?
#
loop_
_entity_poly.entity_id
_entity_poly.type
_entity_poly.pdbx_seq_one_letter_code
_entity_poly.pdbx_strand_id
1 'polypeptide(L)'
;RLVRLRNWFAPLLKIKSFDHTQETAINLINEVKTQLNESNTSGELSPNLITLLRIIQYLSIPPDNQFILGAKIELKYDYMLLKLYSNGIYSLLINILEKCADALLRTWQIGIPMVVHDRIVIYGILIPALIVFKTLLQKLTLDRKTKFVDITPIHALFSIYTVTLCASPSTELADVDIIRTNLIDSFLAY
;
A
#
# COMPACT_ATOMS: atom_id res chain seq x y z
N ARG A 1 -6.54 -20.79 -15.47
CA ARG A 1 -5.29 -20.05 -15.19
C ARG A 1 -5.30 -18.64 -15.83
N LEU A 2 -5.66 -18.50 -17.12
CA LEU A 2 -5.74 -17.21 -17.83
C LEU A 2 -6.81 -16.24 -17.28
N VAL A 3 -7.99 -16.74 -16.86
CA VAL A 3 -9.06 -15.91 -16.28
C VAL A 3 -8.61 -15.22 -14.99
N ARG A 4 -7.86 -15.92 -14.13
CA ARG A 4 -7.31 -15.34 -12.89
C ARG A 4 -6.32 -14.22 -13.18
N LEU A 5 -5.45 -14.41 -14.17
CA LEU A 5 -4.51 -13.39 -14.60
C LEU A 5 -5.27 -12.16 -15.14
N ARG A 6 -6.28 -12.37 -15.99
CA ARG A 6 -7.13 -11.30 -16.52
C ARG A 6 -7.76 -10.46 -15.41
N ASN A 7 -8.16 -11.07 -14.29
CA ASN A 7 -8.70 -10.31 -13.16
C ASN A 7 -7.65 -9.36 -12.59
N TRP A 8 -6.42 -9.82 -12.36
CA TRP A 8 -5.33 -8.98 -11.84
C TRP A 8 -5.02 -7.78 -12.76
N PHE A 9 -5.13 -7.98 -14.07
CA PHE A 9 -4.91 -6.95 -15.09
C PHE A 9 -6.15 -6.09 -15.38
N ALA A 10 -7.31 -6.36 -14.78
CA ALA A 10 -8.55 -5.62 -15.05
C ALA A 10 -8.43 -4.10 -14.83
N PRO A 11 -7.70 -3.60 -13.81
CA PRO A 11 -7.49 -2.17 -13.66
C PRO A 11 -6.75 -1.51 -14.82
N LEU A 12 -5.79 -2.22 -15.43
CA LEU A 12 -5.02 -1.71 -16.58
C LEU A 12 -5.88 -1.55 -17.84
N LEU A 13 -6.99 -2.29 -17.94
CA LEU A 13 -7.95 -2.13 -19.04
C LEU A 13 -8.89 -0.93 -18.83
N LYS A 14 -9.11 -0.52 -17.57
CA LYS A 14 -9.98 0.60 -17.22
C LYS A 14 -9.25 1.94 -17.28
N ILE A 15 -7.97 1.96 -16.92
CA ILE A 15 -7.14 3.16 -16.89
C ILE A 15 -6.57 3.41 -18.28
N LYS A 16 -7.06 4.46 -18.95
CA LYS A 16 -6.72 4.76 -20.35
C LYS A 16 -5.34 5.37 -20.54
N SER A 17 -4.79 6.07 -19.54
CA SER A 17 -3.44 6.66 -19.61
C SER A 17 -2.72 6.64 -18.27
N PHE A 18 -1.40 6.51 -18.33
CA PHE A 18 -0.48 6.52 -17.19
C PHE A 18 0.26 7.86 -17.09
N ASP A 19 -0.47 8.95 -17.32
CA ASP A 19 0.07 10.30 -17.29
C ASP A 19 -0.03 10.89 -15.87
N HIS A 20 0.78 11.91 -15.58
CA HIS A 20 0.80 12.58 -14.27
C HIS A 20 -0.30 13.66 -14.18
N THR A 21 -1.46 13.42 -14.78
CA THR A 21 -2.58 14.37 -14.83
C THR A 21 -3.47 14.29 -13.59
N GLN A 22 -4.31 15.31 -13.37
CA GLN A 22 -5.27 15.30 -12.24
C GLN A 22 -6.35 14.22 -12.45
N GLU A 23 -6.82 14.04 -13.68
CA GLU A 23 -7.84 13.08 -14.03
C GLU A 23 -7.38 11.64 -13.77
N THR A 24 -6.14 11.31 -14.13
CA THR A 24 -5.54 10.00 -13.82
C THR A 24 -5.53 9.72 -12.33
N ALA A 25 -5.13 10.70 -11.50
CA ALA A 25 -5.13 10.56 -10.04
C ALA A 25 -6.55 10.33 -9.48
N ILE A 26 -7.55 11.07 -9.95
CA ILE A 26 -8.95 10.90 -9.54
C ILE A 26 -9.48 9.51 -9.91
N ASN A 27 -9.23 9.08 -11.15
CA ASN A 27 -9.67 7.78 -11.65
C ASN A 27 -9.06 6.63 -10.86
N LEU A 28 -7.76 6.69 -10.55
CA LEU A 28 -7.08 5.71 -9.70
C LEU A 28 -7.72 5.61 -8.31
N ILE A 29 -7.97 6.76 -7.68
CA ILE A 29 -8.57 6.83 -6.35
C ILE A 29 -10.00 6.25 -6.36
N ASN A 30 -10.79 6.56 -7.37
CA ASN A 30 -12.15 6.05 -7.51
C ASN A 30 -12.18 4.54 -7.73
N GLU A 31 -11.24 4.00 -8.51
CA GLU A 31 -11.14 2.55 -8.70
C GLU A 31 -10.68 1.86 -7.40
N VAL A 32 -9.72 2.42 -6.65
CA VAL A 32 -9.32 1.91 -5.33
C VAL A 32 -10.52 1.90 -4.36
N LYS A 33 -11.30 2.99 -4.31
CA LYS A 33 -12.54 3.05 -3.49
C LYS A 33 -13.54 1.97 -3.89
N THR A 34 -13.77 1.79 -5.20
CA THR A 34 -14.67 0.76 -5.72
C THR A 34 -14.23 -0.64 -5.27
N GLN A 35 -12.94 -0.96 -5.44
CA GLN A 35 -12.39 -2.26 -5.04
C GLN A 35 -12.42 -2.48 -3.52
N LEU A 36 -12.24 -1.42 -2.72
CA LEU A 36 -12.37 -1.48 -1.27
C LEU A 36 -13.80 -1.73 -0.81
N ASN A 37 -14.79 -1.09 -1.48
CA ASN A 37 -16.20 -1.30 -1.21
C ASN A 37 -16.65 -2.72 -1.59
N GLU A 38 -16.20 -3.23 -2.73
CA GLU A 38 -16.41 -4.64 -3.12
C GLU A 38 -15.82 -5.59 -2.08
N SER A 39 -14.61 -5.30 -1.59
CA SER A 39 -13.94 -6.11 -0.55
C SER A 39 -14.67 -6.05 0.80
N ASN A 40 -15.38 -4.95 1.13
CA ASN A 40 -16.22 -4.88 2.33
C ASN A 40 -17.43 -5.81 2.24
N THR A 41 -18.01 -5.93 1.05
CA THR A 41 -19.18 -6.77 0.82
C THR A 41 -18.83 -8.25 0.75
N SER A 42 -17.70 -8.60 0.11
CA SER A 42 -17.26 -10.00 -0.01
C SER A 42 -16.51 -10.52 1.22
N GLY A 43 -15.89 -9.64 2.01
CA GLY A 43 -15.00 -10.00 3.11
C GLY A 43 -13.59 -10.43 2.67
N GLU A 44 -13.30 -10.43 1.37
CA GLU A 44 -12.02 -10.82 0.78
C GLU A 44 -11.36 -9.63 0.07
N LEU A 45 -10.04 -9.50 0.22
CA LEU A 45 -9.27 -8.45 -0.47
C LEU A 45 -9.14 -8.76 -1.96
N SER A 46 -9.54 -7.80 -2.80
CA SER A 46 -9.45 -7.96 -4.26
C SER A 46 -7.99 -7.93 -4.75
N PRO A 47 -7.55 -8.90 -5.59
CA PRO A 47 -6.24 -8.87 -6.23
C PRO A 47 -6.01 -7.63 -7.12
N ASN A 48 -7.09 -6.96 -7.55
CA ASN A 48 -7.02 -5.73 -8.34
C ASN A 48 -6.37 -4.58 -7.55
N LEU A 49 -6.45 -4.61 -6.21
CA LEU A 49 -5.80 -3.62 -5.37
C LEU A 49 -4.27 -3.69 -5.52
N ILE A 50 -3.70 -4.86 -5.76
CA ILE A 50 -2.26 -5.03 -5.98
C ILE A 50 -1.82 -4.20 -7.19
N THR A 51 -2.53 -4.35 -8.32
CA THR A 51 -2.16 -3.65 -9.55
C THR A 51 -2.42 -2.16 -9.45
N LEU A 52 -3.53 -1.73 -8.84
CA LEU A 52 -3.80 -0.32 -8.57
C LEU A 52 -2.71 0.33 -7.71
N LEU A 53 -2.32 -0.30 -6.61
CA LEU A 53 -1.28 0.21 -5.72
C LEU A 53 0.09 0.24 -6.39
N ARG A 54 0.40 -0.75 -7.23
CA ARG A 54 1.64 -0.74 -8.04
C ARG A 54 1.66 0.39 -9.07
N ILE A 55 0.53 0.69 -9.71
CA ILE A 55 0.41 1.83 -10.64
C ILE A 55 0.59 3.14 -9.87
N ILE A 56 -0.06 3.26 -8.70
CA ILE A 56 0.08 4.43 -7.82
C ILE A 56 1.55 4.61 -7.41
N GLN A 57 2.20 3.53 -6.96
CA GLN A 57 3.62 3.53 -6.62
C GLN A 57 4.47 4.00 -7.81
N TYR A 58 4.26 3.42 -8.99
CA TYR A 58 5.02 3.75 -10.19
C TYR A 58 4.88 5.22 -10.62
N LEU A 59 3.69 5.81 -10.48
CA LEU A 59 3.43 7.19 -10.88
C LEU A 59 3.83 8.22 -9.82
N SER A 60 3.97 7.82 -8.56
CA SER A 60 4.24 8.73 -7.44
C SER A 60 5.65 8.62 -6.88
N ILE A 61 6.39 7.56 -7.19
CA ILE A 61 7.70 7.27 -6.59
C ILE A 61 8.72 7.02 -7.70
N PRO A 62 9.87 7.74 -7.69
CA PRO A 62 10.93 7.52 -8.66
C PRO A 62 11.57 6.13 -8.48
N PRO A 63 12.05 5.50 -9.56
CA PRO A 63 12.66 4.16 -9.52
C PRO A 63 13.96 4.12 -8.70
N ASP A 64 14.73 5.22 -8.68
CA ASP A 64 15.91 5.35 -7.85
C ASP A 64 15.49 5.83 -6.46
N ASN A 65 15.31 4.85 -5.57
CA ASN A 65 14.83 4.96 -4.21
C ASN A 65 15.81 5.69 -3.27
N GLN A 66 16.15 6.93 -3.60
CA GLN A 66 17.00 7.78 -2.80
C GLN A 66 16.28 9.12 -2.62
N PHE A 67 15.34 9.14 -1.68
CA PHE A 67 15.09 10.33 -0.86
C PHE A 67 16.36 10.64 -0.04
N ILE A 68 17.48 10.86 -0.72
CA ILE A 68 18.63 11.52 -0.13
C ILE A 68 18.21 12.98 -0.03
N LEU A 69 18.29 13.54 1.17
CA LEU A 69 18.15 14.98 1.38
C LEU A 69 19.05 15.71 0.37
N GLY A 70 18.44 16.40 -0.60
CA GLY A 70 19.15 17.13 -1.66
C GLY A 70 19.19 16.45 -3.05
N ALA A 71 18.67 15.23 -3.20
CA ALA A 71 18.50 14.62 -4.51
C ALA A 71 17.41 15.35 -5.32
N LYS A 72 17.68 15.61 -6.60
CA LYS A 72 16.70 16.20 -7.52
C LYS A 72 15.65 15.15 -7.89
N ILE A 73 14.58 15.08 -7.10
CA ILE A 73 13.38 14.32 -7.45
C ILE A 73 12.71 15.05 -8.62
N GLU A 74 12.32 14.31 -9.67
CA GLU A 74 11.57 14.92 -10.76
C GLU A 74 10.22 15.42 -10.27
N LEU A 75 9.88 16.67 -10.63
CA LEU A 75 8.68 17.35 -10.15
C LEU A 75 7.37 16.60 -10.45
N LYS A 76 7.37 15.74 -11.48
CA LYS A 76 6.20 14.94 -11.87
C LYS A 76 5.76 13.96 -10.76
N TYR A 77 6.70 13.35 -10.05
CA TYR A 77 6.42 12.39 -8.98
C TYR A 77 5.87 13.10 -7.75
N ASP A 78 6.52 14.19 -7.33
CA ASP A 78 6.07 15.04 -6.23
C ASP A 78 4.65 15.58 -6.49
N TYR A 79 4.40 16.06 -7.72
CA TYR A 79 3.10 16.57 -8.09
C TYR A 79 2.03 15.48 -8.09
N MET A 80 2.34 14.28 -8.59
CA MET A 80 1.41 13.16 -8.55
C MET A 80 1.08 12.73 -7.11
N LEU A 81 2.08 12.66 -6.23
CA LEU A 81 1.89 12.33 -4.82
C LEU A 81 0.97 13.35 -4.13
N LEU A 82 1.20 14.65 -4.37
CA LEU A 82 0.36 15.72 -3.82
C LEU A 82 -1.09 15.63 -4.31
N LYS A 83 -1.30 15.32 -5.60
CA LYS A 83 -2.65 15.11 -6.16
C LYS A 83 -3.34 13.92 -5.54
N LEU A 84 -2.64 12.80 -5.36
CA LEU A 84 -3.19 11.61 -4.71
C LEU A 84 -3.57 11.91 -3.26
N TYR A 85 -2.70 12.62 -2.52
CA TYR A 85 -3.01 13.09 -1.16
C TYR A 85 -4.25 13.98 -1.12
N SER A 86 -4.32 14.96 -2.03
CA SER A 86 -5.48 15.88 -2.12
C SER A 86 -6.79 15.16 -2.43
N ASN A 87 -6.73 14.00 -3.11
CA ASN A 87 -7.89 13.17 -3.41
C ASN A 87 -8.18 12.11 -2.33
N GLY A 88 -7.43 12.10 -1.22
CA GLY A 88 -7.69 11.23 -0.07
C GLY A 88 -7.05 9.84 -0.14
N ILE A 89 -5.93 9.67 -0.86
CA ILE A 89 -5.21 8.37 -0.87
C ILE A 89 -4.81 7.91 0.54
N TYR A 90 -4.48 8.86 1.41
CA TYR A 90 -3.96 8.56 2.74
C TYR A 90 -4.96 7.76 3.59
N SER A 91 -6.21 8.21 3.70
CA SER A 91 -7.26 7.47 4.41
C SER A 91 -7.56 6.10 3.78
N LEU A 92 -7.40 5.98 2.46
CA LEU A 92 -7.58 4.69 1.77
C LEU A 92 -6.44 3.71 2.10
N LEU A 93 -5.20 4.20 2.17
CA LEU A 93 -4.04 3.39 2.57
C LEU A 93 -4.19 2.89 4.00
N ILE A 94 -4.65 3.74 4.93
CA ILE A 94 -4.92 3.32 6.32
C ILE A 94 -5.94 2.18 6.34
N ASN A 95 -7.08 2.34 5.66
CA ASN A 95 -8.12 1.31 5.59
C ASN A 95 -7.58 0.00 4.97
N ILE A 96 -6.78 0.09 3.90
CA ILE A 96 -6.12 -1.08 3.30
C ILE A 96 -5.20 -1.78 4.32
N LEU A 97 -4.37 -1.02 5.04
CA LEU A 97 -3.45 -1.55 6.04
C LEU A 97 -4.20 -2.19 7.22
N GLU A 98 -5.26 -1.57 7.71
CA GLU A 98 -6.14 -2.11 8.77
C GLU A 98 -6.76 -3.44 8.34
N LYS A 99 -7.33 -3.51 7.13
CA LYS A 99 -7.88 -4.77 6.61
C LYS A 99 -6.84 -5.88 6.48
N CYS A 100 -5.65 -5.54 6.01
CA CYS A 100 -4.54 -6.50 5.94
C CYS A 100 -4.13 -6.95 7.34
N ALA A 101 -4.05 -6.03 8.29
CA ALA A 101 -3.74 -6.31 9.69
C ALA A 101 -4.77 -7.26 10.30
N ASP A 102 -6.06 -6.98 10.14
CA ASP A 102 -7.15 -7.79 10.68
C ASP A 102 -7.14 -9.23 10.12
N ALA A 103 -6.93 -9.37 8.81
CA ALA A 103 -6.86 -10.68 8.17
C ALA A 103 -5.64 -11.50 8.65
N LEU A 104 -4.48 -10.85 8.80
CA LEU A 104 -3.26 -11.47 9.34
C LEU A 104 -3.43 -11.83 10.83
N LEU A 105 -3.94 -10.92 11.64
CA LEU A 105 -4.19 -11.14 13.07
C LEU A 105 -5.18 -12.27 13.30
N ARG A 106 -6.29 -12.29 12.55
CA ARG A 106 -7.33 -13.32 12.68
C ARG A 106 -6.77 -14.71 12.41
N THR A 107 -6.01 -14.88 11.33
CA THR A 107 -5.40 -16.19 11.00
C THR A 107 -4.38 -16.62 12.04
N TRP A 108 -3.58 -15.67 12.54
CA TRP A 108 -2.61 -15.92 13.61
C TRP A 108 -3.28 -16.32 14.94
N GLN A 109 -4.32 -15.59 15.38
CA GLN A 109 -5.04 -15.85 16.63
C GLN A 109 -5.72 -17.23 16.66
N ILE A 110 -6.24 -17.68 15.52
CA ILE A 110 -6.89 -19.00 15.41
C ILE A 110 -5.84 -20.13 15.31
N GLY A 111 -4.58 -19.79 15.02
CA GLY A 111 -3.49 -20.77 14.88
C GLY A 111 -3.58 -21.62 13.60
N ILE A 112 -4.41 -21.20 12.63
CA ILE A 112 -4.58 -21.91 11.36
C ILE A 112 -3.71 -21.25 10.29
N PRO A 113 -2.94 -22.02 9.51
CA PRO A 113 -2.14 -21.46 8.44
C PRO A 113 -3.05 -20.82 7.39
N MET A 114 -2.76 -19.57 7.08
CA MET A 114 -3.45 -18.82 6.04
C MET A 114 -3.31 -19.50 4.66
N VAL A 115 -4.41 -19.52 3.90
CA VAL A 115 -4.45 -20.07 2.53
C VAL A 115 -3.43 -19.34 1.65
N VAL A 116 -2.69 -20.10 0.84
CA VAL A 116 -1.61 -19.57 -0.02
C VAL A 116 -2.08 -18.42 -0.90
N HIS A 117 -3.29 -18.52 -1.47
CA HIS A 117 -3.83 -17.47 -2.33
C HIS A 117 -4.01 -16.14 -1.61
N ASP A 118 -4.70 -16.17 -0.46
CA ASP A 118 -4.98 -14.99 0.34
C ASP A 118 -3.67 -14.37 0.81
N ARG A 119 -2.68 -15.20 1.17
CA ARG A 119 -1.36 -14.75 1.60
C ARG A 119 -0.66 -13.94 0.52
N ILE A 120 -0.64 -14.47 -0.71
CA ILE A 120 -0.05 -13.78 -1.87
C ILE A 120 -0.77 -12.44 -2.11
N VAL A 121 -2.09 -12.39 -1.95
CA VAL A 121 -2.85 -11.16 -2.13
C VAL A 121 -2.51 -10.14 -1.05
N ILE A 122 -2.53 -10.53 0.23
CA ILE A 122 -2.22 -9.62 1.34
C ILE A 122 -0.80 -9.08 1.24
N TYR A 123 0.21 -9.94 1.07
CA TYR A 123 1.59 -9.47 0.95
C TYR A 123 1.82 -8.66 -0.32
N GLY A 124 1.18 -9.03 -1.43
CA GLY A 124 1.20 -8.28 -2.67
C GLY A 124 0.58 -6.88 -2.56
N ILE A 125 -0.40 -6.69 -1.67
CA ILE A 125 -1.00 -5.38 -1.34
C ILE A 125 -0.11 -4.60 -0.38
N LEU A 126 0.39 -5.26 0.68
CA LEU A 126 1.14 -4.61 1.76
C LEU A 126 2.40 -3.91 1.27
N ILE A 127 3.20 -4.56 0.41
CA ILE A 127 4.46 -3.97 -0.07
C ILE A 127 4.24 -2.61 -0.76
N PRO A 128 3.44 -2.50 -1.85
CA PRO A 128 3.24 -1.21 -2.51
C PRO A 128 2.48 -0.22 -1.62
N ALA A 129 1.55 -0.69 -0.77
CA ALA A 129 0.84 0.19 0.17
C ALA A 129 1.79 0.85 1.17
N LEU A 130 2.67 0.07 1.80
CA LEU A 130 3.65 0.57 2.77
C LEU A 130 4.65 1.53 2.13
N ILE A 131 5.13 1.23 0.92
CA ILE A 131 6.07 2.12 0.20
C ILE A 131 5.42 3.47 -0.11
N VAL A 132 4.18 3.48 -0.62
CA VAL A 132 3.43 4.73 -0.87
C VAL A 132 3.13 5.47 0.42
N PHE A 133 2.68 4.73 1.45
CA PHE A 133 2.36 5.28 2.75
C PHE A 133 3.58 5.95 3.42
N LYS A 134 4.73 5.25 3.48
CA LYS A 134 6.01 5.78 3.96
C LYS A 134 6.40 7.05 3.22
N THR A 135 6.38 7.01 1.90
CA THR A 135 6.81 8.15 1.06
C THR A 135 5.93 9.38 1.31
N LEU A 136 4.63 9.14 1.45
CA LEU A 136 3.67 10.19 1.76
C LEU A 136 3.89 10.76 3.16
N LEU A 137 4.13 9.92 4.17
CA LEU A 137 4.49 10.38 5.52
C LEU A 137 5.77 11.21 5.51
N GLN A 138 6.84 10.73 4.90
CA GLN A 138 8.11 11.45 4.81
C GLN A 138 7.93 12.84 4.17
N LYS A 139 7.12 12.92 3.10
CA LYS A 139 6.81 14.20 2.44
C LYS A 139 5.99 15.12 3.36
N LEU A 140 4.96 14.59 4.01
CA LEU A 140 4.13 15.37 4.94
C LEU A 140 4.93 15.87 6.15
N THR A 141 5.81 15.05 6.71
CA THR A 141 6.67 15.41 7.84
C THR A 141 7.69 16.48 7.42
N LEU A 142 8.27 16.36 6.21
CA LEU A 142 9.18 17.38 5.68
C LEU A 142 8.47 18.73 5.45
N ASP A 143 7.26 18.71 4.89
CA ASP A 143 6.49 19.92 4.58
C ASP A 143 5.82 20.54 5.82
N ARG A 144 5.38 19.73 6.81
CA ARG A 144 4.64 20.18 8.00
C ARG A 144 5.46 20.22 9.30
N LYS A 145 6.72 19.78 9.27
CA LYS A 145 7.62 19.68 10.43
C LYS A 145 6.94 18.97 11.61
N THR A 146 6.56 19.71 12.65
CA THR A 146 6.11 19.22 13.97
C THR A 146 4.60 19.14 14.15
N LYS A 147 3.79 19.43 13.11
CA LYS A 147 2.32 19.48 13.21
C LYS A 147 1.60 18.23 12.71
N PHE A 148 2.32 17.26 12.15
CA PHE A 148 1.71 16.01 11.71
C PHE A 148 1.73 15.01 12.87
N VAL A 149 0.63 14.93 13.61
CA VAL A 149 0.43 13.96 14.71
C VAL A 149 -0.82 13.16 14.40
N ASP A 150 -0.73 12.29 13.39
CA ASP A 150 -1.80 11.34 13.11
C ASP A 150 -1.37 9.92 13.47
N ILE A 151 -1.80 9.48 14.65
CA ILE A 151 -1.47 8.16 15.22
C ILE A 151 -2.41 7.06 14.73
N THR A 152 -3.41 7.36 13.91
CA THR A 152 -4.43 6.41 13.44
C THR A 152 -3.84 5.12 12.85
N PRO A 153 -2.82 5.15 11.97
CA PRO A 153 -2.32 3.94 11.33
C PRO A 153 -1.34 3.14 12.20
N ILE A 154 -0.90 3.68 13.35
CA ILE A 154 0.10 3.04 14.22
C ILE A 154 -0.38 1.66 14.67
N HIS A 155 -1.66 1.52 15.02
CA HIS A 155 -2.23 0.24 15.43
C HIS A 155 -2.14 -0.82 14.33
N ALA A 156 -2.51 -0.47 13.10
CA ALA A 156 -2.44 -1.37 11.94
C ALA A 156 -0.98 -1.78 11.65
N LEU A 157 -0.05 -0.83 11.67
CA LEU A 157 1.38 -1.09 11.44
C LEU A 157 1.96 -2.03 12.51
N PHE A 158 1.65 -1.81 13.80
CA PHE A 158 2.12 -2.69 14.88
C PHE A 158 1.52 -4.09 14.79
N SER A 159 0.26 -4.19 14.40
CA SER A 159 -0.42 -5.46 14.22
C SER A 159 0.25 -6.29 13.11
N ILE A 160 0.52 -5.67 11.96
CA ILE A 160 1.23 -6.31 10.85
C ILE A 160 2.65 -6.68 11.28
N TYR A 161 3.36 -5.78 11.97
CA TYR A 161 4.72 -6.05 12.47
C TYR A 161 4.75 -7.25 13.43
N THR A 162 3.79 -7.32 14.36
CA THR A 162 3.70 -8.41 15.35
C THR A 162 3.45 -9.75 14.68
N VAL A 163 2.49 -9.82 13.75
CA VAL A 163 2.20 -11.07 13.03
C VAL A 163 3.38 -11.50 12.16
N THR A 164 4.01 -10.55 11.46
CA THR A 164 5.17 -10.85 10.61
C THR A 164 6.41 -11.24 11.42
N LEU A 165 6.61 -10.71 12.63
CA LEU A 165 7.70 -11.12 13.53
C LEU A 165 7.50 -12.56 14.02
N CYS A 166 6.27 -12.91 14.40
CA CYS A 166 5.91 -14.23 14.93
C CYS A 166 5.74 -15.32 13.85
N ALA A 167 5.74 -14.95 12.57
CA ALA A 167 5.67 -15.91 11.48
C ALA A 167 6.94 -16.78 11.44
N SER A 168 6.76 -18.10 11.42
CA SER A 168 7.85 -19.08 11.34
C SER A 168 8.75 -18.82 10.13
N PRO A 169 10.10 -18.92 10.26
CA PRO A 169 11.06 -18.68 9.18
C PRO A 169 10.97 -19.68 8.01
N SER A 170 10.05 -20.64 8.06
CA SER A 170 9.95 -21.76 7.10
C SER A 170 9.24 -21.44 5.78
N THR A 171 8.63 -20.25 5.60
CA THR A 171 8.00 -19.87 4.32
C THR A 171 8.41 -18.46 3.93
N GLU A 172 9.36 -18.37 2.99
CA GLU A 172 9.61 -17.19 2.14
C GLU A 172 10.09 -15.93 2.90
N LEU A 173 11.36 -15.97 3.34
CA LEU A 173 12.05 -14.87 4.06
C LEU A 173 11.98 -13.51 3.33
N ALA A 174 12.11 -13.48 2.01
CA ALA A 174 12.36 -12.24 1.27
C ALA A 174 11.22 -11.22 1.36
N ASP A 175 9.98 -11.64 1.10
CA ASP A 175 8.83 -10.73 1.10
C ASP A 175 8.51 -10.25 2.52
N VAL A 176 8.65 -11.13 3.52
CA VAL A 176 8.43 -10.78 4.93
C VAL A 176 9.49 -9.79 5.43
N ASP A 177 10.75 -9.98 5.05
CA ASP A 177 11.84 -9.07 5.41
C ASP A 177 11.70 -7.70 4.72
N ILE A 178 11.23 -7.67 3.47
CA ILE A 178 10.88 -6.42 2.77
C ILE A 178 9.74 -5.70 3.51
N ILE A 179 8.69 -6.42 3.92
CA ILE A 179 7.57 -5.84 4.68
C ILE A 179 8.07 -5.29 6.02
N ARG A 180 8.86 -6.06 6.78
CA ARG A 180 9.45 -5.62 8.06
C ARG A 180 10.28 -4.36 7.92
N THR A 181 11.14 -4.31 6.89
CA THR A 181 11.99 -3.13 6.62
C THR A 181 11.14 -1.90 6.31
N ASN A 182 10.13 -2.05 5.44
CA ASN A 182 9.23 -0.93 5.11
C ASN A 182 8.37 -0.50 6.30
N LEU A 183 7.97 -1.41 7.20
CA LEU A 183 7.26 -1.08 8.43
C LEU A 183 8.14 -0.27 9.38
N ILE A 184 9.38 -0.73 9.63
CA ILE A 184 10.34 -0.02 10.48
C ILE A 184 10.60 1.38 9.91
N ASP A 185 10.85 1.47 8.60
CA ASP A 185 11.05 2.76 7.95
C ASP A 185 9.82 3.67 8.00
N SER A 186 8.61 3.11 7.97
CA SER A 186 7.36 3.87 8.14
C SER A 186 7.21 4.38 9.57
N PHE A 187 7.60 3.59 10.57
CA PHE A 187 7.66 4.04 11.97
C PHE A 187 8.70 5.13 12.18
N LEU A 188 9.86 5.04 11.53
CA LEU A 188 10.91 6.06 11.59
C LEU A 188 10.57 7.34 10.82
N ALA A 189 9.52 7.33 10.00
CA ALA A 189 9.04 8.51 9.27
C ALA A 189 8.07 9.39 10.09
N TYR A 190 7.56 8.87 11.21
CA TYR A 190 6.83 9.64 12.23
C TYR A 190 7.78 10.46 13.09
#